data_AF-A0A7K3HH64-F1
#
_entry.id   AF-A0A7K3HH64-F1
#
_cell.length_a   1.000
_cell.length_b   1.000
_cell.length_c   1.000
_cell.angle_alpha   90.00
_cell.angle_beta   90.00
_cell.angle_gamma   90.00
#
_symmetry.space_group_name_H-M   'P 1'
#
loop_
_entity.id
_entity.type
_entity.pdbx_description
1 polymer ?
#
loop_
_entity_poly.entity_id
_entity_poly.type
_entity_poly.pdbx_seq_one_letter_code
_entity_poly.pdbx_strand_id
1 'polypeptide(L)'
;EGRREEVVPDTARAQAAALRTLVAQSVYPGIVPRFRPVLDRFPVVQAVPFPEPRLVAAGQAERLAAIPERVRQRLVELWRSARDRDGLSERETAELTVLFGLRVLEWLELRVHPRRALRELLVRSDRLLARKKRRLEVLTARARAGTVLDRRTAWEIAHCWGPPYAAGLDPDDPVLAGSAAASLRQDPRAALPAVRVLERTPDGIRVWEPRRDLLESGSRDRHLTGELEDDGRLALRFGDGVHGAAPEPGSTLEPRYRLGGGTAGNVGAEAVNRLVLCGDPDDDSEEPGPYSGWDPYTDTDTAPDTETDRSAGPAEYGGYGEAEPGRDADPESGDAEETGGPGTGAWRGFPVIRVRNPLPATGGTEPEPVEQVRRLAPLALKRTRLRAVTAGDYAELASAVPGVQRAAAEMRWTGSAQEAHVAVDALGSGEPSPELLDAVAQHLERYRRIGHDVVVVPARTVPLDIALTVCAAPGQQHGPVLAELHRVLGSRALPDGRLGFFHPDALGFGEPVRLSRLVAVAAAVPGVRSVHVTRLRRLFGGGTGTGHDSGTDNGTDNGTDNTSDSGDVRDPALDEGVLRLGPLEIAQCDNDPDRPENGRLELEFGGGQ
;
A
#
# COMPACT_ATOMS: atom_id res chain seq x y z
N GLU A 1 -12.70 71.92 -17.17
CA GLU A 1 -12.81 71.53 -15.76
C GLU A 1 -13.33 70.11 -15.67
N GLY A 2 -12.49 69.14 -15.30
CA GLY A 2 -12.92 67.77 -15.03
C GLY A 2 -13.05 67.59 -13.52
N ARG A 3 -14.28 67.49 -13.00
CA ARG A 3 -14.56 67.18 -11.59
C ARG A 3 -13.89 65.84 -11.24
N ARG A 4 -12.89 65.86 -10.36
CA ARG A 4 -12.45 64.66 -9.63
C ARG A 4 -13.46 64.43 -8.51
N GLU A 5 -14.30 63.41 -8.66
CA GLU A 5 -15.03 62.84 -7.52
C GLU A 5 -14.04 61.99 -6.71
N GLU A 6 -13.71 62.47 -5.52
CA GLU A 6 -12.89 61.75 -4.56
C GLU A 6 -13.84 61.03 -3.59
N VAL A 7 -13.98 59.72 -3.77
CA VAL A 7 -14.73 58.87 -2.84
C VAL A 7 -13.76 58.40 -1.76
N VAL A 8 -13.81 59.04 -0.59
CA VAL A 8 -13.05 58.62 0.59
C VAL A 8 -13.96 57.73 1.45
N PRO A 9 -13.65 56.44 1.63
CA PRO A 9 -14.45 55.58 2.50
C PRO A 9 -14.24 55.96 3.97
N ASP A 10 -15.32 56.11 4.74
CA ASP A 10 -15.31 56.69 6.11
C ASP A 10 -14.74 55.76 7.21
N THR A 11 -14.48 54.49 6.91
CA THR A 11 -13.97 53.54 7.92
C THR A 11 -12.70 52.83 7.45
N ALA A 12 -11.80 52.52 8.38
CA ALA A 12 -10.57 51.76 8.09
C ALA A 12 -10.86 50.42 7.37
N ARG A 13 -11.99 49.78 7.71
CA ARG A 13 -12.47 48.55 7.05
C ARG A 13 -12.92 48.80 5.60
N ALA A 14 -13.63 49.90 5.34
CA ALA A 14 -14.05 50.27 3.98
C ALA A 14 -12.86 50.74 3.12
N GLN A 15 -11.89 51.44 3.70
CA GLN A 15 -10.64 51.81 3.04
C GLN A 15 -9.80 50.58 2.69
N ALA A 16 -9.67 49.62 3.62
CA ALA A 16 -8.98 48.36 3.35
C ALA A 16 -9.69 47.51 2.27
N ALA A 17 -11.02 47.51 2.25
CA ALA A 17 -11.80 46.84 1.21
C ALA A 17 -11.62 47.52 -0.15
N ALA A 18 -11.70 48.85 -0.21
CA ALA A 18 -11.47 49.62 -1.43
C ALA A 18 -10.05 49.44 -1.98
N LEU A 19 -9.04 49.45 -1.11
CA LEU A 19 -7.64 49.21 -1.48
C LEU A 19 -7.44 47.79 -2.02
N ARG A 20 -8.05 46.76 -1.40
CA ARG A 20 -8.01 45.38 -1.93
C ARG A 20 -8.65 45.28 -3.31
N THR A 21 -9.77 45.95 -3.53
CA THR A 21 -10.46 45.97 -4.83
C THR A 21 -9.60 46.65 -5.90
N LEU A 22 -8.95 47.77 -5.57
CA LEU A 22 -8.05 48.50 -6.47
C LEU A 22 -6.79 47.69 -6.82
N VAL A 23 -6.19 47.04 -5.82
CA VAL A 23 -5.04 46.14 -6.03
C VAL A 23 -5.45 44.95 -6.90
N ALA A 24 -6.61 44.34 -6.65
CA ALA A 24 -7.14 43.24 -7.46
C ALA A 24 -7.43 43.64 -8.92
N GLN A 25 -7.80 44.89 -9.17
CA GLN A 25 -8.03 45.43 -10.52
C GLN A 25 -6.75 45.81 -11.27
N SER A 26 -5.63 46.00 -10.57
CA SER A 26 -4.36 46.45 -11.15
C SER A 26 -3.41 45.33 -11.64
N VAL A 27 -3.74 44.05 -11.37
CA VAL A 27 -2.90 42.91 -11.76
C VAL A 27 -3.48 42.22 -13.01
N TYR A 28 -2.75 42.23 -14.12
CA TYR A 28 -3.11 41.58 -15.39
C TYR A 28 -2.34 40.26 -15.61
N PRO A 29 -2.97 39.16 -16.07
CA PRO A 29 -4.28 38.69 -15.67
C PRO A 29 -4.18 38.18 -14.22
N GLY A 30 -4.94 38.82 -13.33
CA GLY A 30 -4.89 38.58 -11.90
C GLY A 30 -5.16 37.13 -11.56
N ILE A 31 -4.13 36.44 -11.08
CA ILE A 31 -4.32 35.21 -10.32
C ILE A 31 -5.18 35.61 -9.14
N VAL A 32 -6.47 35.27 -9.19
CA VAL A 32 -7.39 35.48 -8.07
C VAL A 32 -6.71 34.84 -6.86
N PRO A 33 -6.40 35.61 -5.80
CA PRO A 33 -5.74 35.05 -4.63
C PRO A 33 -6.60 33.90 -4.13
N ARG A 34 -6.04 32.69 -4.17
CA ARG A 34 -6.76 31.49 -3.74
C ARG A 34 -7.02 31.61 -2.25
N PHE A 35 -8.23 31.22 -1.84
CA PHE A 35 -8.59 31.18 -0.43
C PHE A 35 -7.63 30.24 0.32
N ARG A 36 -6.76 30.84 1.14
CA ARG A 36 -5.65 30.17 1.83
C ARG A 36 -5.55 30.70 3.27
N PRO A 37 -6.44 30.30 4.19
CA PRO A 37 -6.42 30.79 5.56
C PRO A 37 -5.19 30.27 6.32
N VAL A 38 -4.57 31.13 7.13
CA VAL A 38 -3.43 30.79 7.98
C VAL A 38 -3.92 30.60 9.41
N LEU A 39 -3.46 29.54 10.07
CA LEU A 39 -3.82 29.28 11.46
C LEU A 39 -3.08 30.22 12.42
N ASP A 40 -3.82 30.76 13.41
CA ASP A 40 -3.29 31.77 14.33
C ASP A 40 -2.27 31.21 15.33
N ARG A 41 -2.44 29.96 15.75
CA ARG A 41 -1.59 29.31 16.76
C ARG A 41 -0.67 28.28 16.10
N PHE A 42 0.57 28.22 16.59
CA PHE A 42 1.63 27.34 16.10
C PHE A 42 2.52 26.91 17.28
N PRO A 43 3.31 25.82 17.17
CA PRO A 43 3.36 24.87 16.04
C PRO A 43 2.16 23.91 16.04
N VAL A 44 1.69 23.56 14.84
CA VAL A 44 0.67 22.52 14.65
C VAL A 44 1.34 21.15 14.65
N VAL A 45 0.80 20.21 15.43
CA VAL A 45 1.31 18.84 15.52
C VAL A 45 1.26 18.17 14.14
N GLN A 46 2.37 17.53 13.76
CA GLN A 46 2.44 16.62 12.62
C GLN A 46 2.36 15.18 13.14
N ALA A 47 1.39 14.41 12.68
CA ALA A 47 1.20 13.03 13.11
C ALA A 47 0.73 12.14 11.95
N VAL A 48 1.16 10.88 11.95
CA VAL A 48 0.65 9.88 11.03
C VAL A 48 -0.86 9.71 11.30
N PRO A 49 -1.70 9.72 10.25
CA PRO A 49 -3.13 9.47 10.40
C PRO A 49 -3.39 8.18 11.16
N PHE A 50 -4.33 8.23 12.09
CA PHE A 50 -4.77 7.07 12.84
C PHE A 50 -6.27 6.81 12.59
N PRO A 51 -6.66 5.57 12.24
CA PRO A 51 -5.79 4.46 11.84
C PRO A 51 -4.92 4.72 10.61
N GLU A 52 -3.79 4.02 10.47
CA GLU A 52 -2.95 4.15 9.27
C GLU A 52 -3.70 3.55 8.07
N PRO A 53 -3.90 4.31 6.96
CA PRO A 53 -4.70 3.84 5.82
C PRO A 53 -4.23 2.51 5.22
N ARG A 54 -2.93 2.23 5.26
CA ARG A 54 -2.36 0.96 4.76
C ARG A 54 -2.81 -0.23 5.60
N LEU A 55 -2.87 -0.07 6.92
CA LEU A 55 -3.34 -1.11 7.84
C LEU A 55 -4.84 -1.35 7.66
N VAL A 56 -5.62 -0.28 7.50
CA VAL A 56 -7.06 -0.37 7.22
C VAL A 56 -7.31 -1.13 5.92
N ALA A 57 -6.64 -0.74 4.83
CA ALA A 57 -6.80 -1.39 3.54
C ALA A 57 -6.37 -2.87 3.57
N ALA A 58 -5.26 -3.19 4.25
CA ALA A 58 -4.81 -4.57 4.42
C ALA A 58 -5.84 -5.40 5.23
N GLY A 59 -6.33 -4.88 6.35
CA GLY A 59 -7.35 -5.56 7.16
C GLY A 59 -8.68 -5.74 6.43
N GLN A 60 -9.10 -4.76 5.62
CA GLN A 60 -10.27 -4.90 4.74
C GLN A 60 -10.05 -6.00 3.70
N ALA A 61 -8.87 -6.04 3.06
CA ALA A 61 -8.54 -7.06 2.06
C ALA A 61 -8.59 -8.47 2.65
N GLU A 62 -8.00 -8.69 3.82
CA GLU A 62 -8.03 -9.99 4.51
C GLU A 62 -9.46 -10.43 4.83
N ARG A 63 -10.27 -9.52 5.36
CA ARG A 63 -11.68 -9.80 5.69
C ARG A 63 -12.51 -10.13 4.47
N LEU A 64 -12.38 -9.35 3.39
CA LEU A 64 -13.06 -9.60 2.14
C LEU A 64 -12.65 -10.95 1.55
N ALA A 65 -11.35 -11.25 1.49
CA ALA A 65 -10.84 -12.52 1.00
C ALA A 65 -11.36 -13.73 1.79
N ALA A 66 -11.64 -13.55 3.09
CA ALA A 66 -12.15 -14.61 3.96
C ALA A 66 -13.66 -14.89 3.83
N ILE A 67 -14.45 -13.99 3.23
CA ILE A 67 -15.92 -14.14 3.14
C ILE A 67 -16.35 -15.48 2.50
N PRO A 68 -15.81 -15.92 1.34
CA PRO A 68 -16.27 -17.14 0.69
C PRO A 68 -16.09 -18.38 1.56
N GLU A 69 -14.96 -18.46 2.26
CA GLU A 69 -14.66 -19.57 3.17
C GLU A 69 -15.55 -19.51 4.42
N ARG A 70 -15.80 -18.32 4.99
CA ARG A 70 -16.75 -18.14 6.10
C ARG A 70 -18.17 -18.58 5.72
N VAL A 71 -18.64 -18.25 4.51
CA VAL A 71 -19.95 -18.70 4.00
C VAL A 71 -19.98 -20.23 3.88
N ARG A 72 -18.92 -20.84 3.35
CA ARG A 72 -18.82 -22.30 3.24
C ARG A 72 -18.86 -22.97 4.61
N GLN A 73 -18.09 -22.47 5.58
CA GLN A 73 -18.10 -22.95 6.96
C GLN A 73 -19.49 -22.84 7.58
N ARG A 74 -20.15 -21.69 7.41
CA ARG A 74 -21.53 -21.47 7.90
C ARG A 74 -22.52 -22.47 7.29
N LEU A 75 -22.44 -22.75 5.99
CA LEU A 75 -23.28 -23.77 5.36
C LEU A 75 -23.02 -25.18 5.89
N VAL A 76 -21.76 -25.53 6.17
CA VAL A 76 -21.39 -26.82 6.76
C VAL A 76 -21.95 -26.94 8.18
N GLU A 77 -21.85 -25.87 8.98
CA GLU A 77 -22.45 -25.80 10.32
C GLU A 77 -23.96 -26.02 10.27
N LEU A 78 -24.67 -25.29 9.41
CA LEU A 78 -26.12 -25.42 9.24
C LEU A 78 -26.51 -26.82 8.76
N TRP A 79 -25.74 -27.41 7.85
CA TRP A 79 -26.00 -28.78 7.38
C TRP A 79 -25.82 -29.83 8.47
N ARG A 80 -24.82 -29.64 9.35
CA ARG A 80 -24.58 -30.52 10.51
C ARG A 80 -25.69 -30.36 11.55
N SER A 81 -26.06 -29.13 11.90
CA SER A 81 -27.09 -28.87 12.92
C SER A 81 -28.51 -29.23 12.47
N ALA A 82 -28.81 -29.14 11.18
CA ALA A 82 -30.08 -29.59 10.60
C ALA A 82 -30.26 -31.12 10.62
N ARG A 83 -29.23 -31.89 11.01
CA ARG A 83 -29.37 -33.32 11.30
C ARG A 83 -30.03 -33.55 12.67
N ASP A 84 -29.83 -32.60 13.59
CA ASP A 84 -30.21 -32.72 15.00
C ASP A 84 -31.48 -31.92 15.33
N ARG A 85 -32.01 -31.13 14.38
CA ARG A 85 -33.20 -30.28 14.53
C ARG A 85 -34.17 -30.42 13.34
N ASP A 86 -35.46 -30.20 13.58
CA ASP A 86 -36.54 -30.30 12.57
C ASP A 86 -36.60 -29.13 11.56
N GLY A 87 -35.66 -28.17 11.57
CA GLY A 87 -35.68 -27.05 10.64
C GLY A 87 -34.64 -25.96 10.89
N LEU A 88 -34.60 -24.98 9.99
CA LEU A 88 -33.83 -23.75 10.10
C LEU A 88 -34.69 -22.66 10.77
N SER A 89 -34.08 -21.84 11.62
CA SER A 89 -34.73 -20.65 12.17
C SER A 89 -35.05 -19.62 11.08
N GLU A 90 -35.95 -18.69 11.39
CA GLU A 90 -36.26 -17.57 10.48
C GLU A 90 -35.03 -16.72 10.17
N ARG A 91 -34.17 -16.50 11.17
CA ARG A 91 -32.91 -15.76 11.01
C ARG A 91 -31.94 -16.47 10.06
N GLU A 92 -31.80 -17.79 10.18
CA GLU A 92 -30.95 -18.59 9.28
C GLU A 92 -31.53 -18.63 7.85
N THR A 93 -32.85 -18.70 7.73
CA THR A 93 -33.52 -18.64 6.42
C THR A 93 -33.35 -17.27 5.77
N ALA A 94 -33.45 -16.18 6.53
CA ALA A 94 -33.21 -14.83 6.06
C ALA A 94 -31.75 -14.63 5.61
N GLU A 95 -30.78 -15.14 6.37
CA GLU A 95 -29.37 -15.11 6.00
C GLU A 95 -29.12 -15.82 4.65
N LEU A 96 -29.62 -17.04 4.48
CA LEU A 96 -29.51 -17.78 3.21
C LEU A 96 -30.23 -17.06 2.07
N THR A 97 -31.33 -16.37 2.36
CA THR A 97 -32.10 -15.61 1.37
C THR A 97 -31.30 -14.43 0.84
N VAL A 98 -30.54 -13.73 1.69
CA VAL A 98 -29.61 -12.68 1.25
C VAL A 98 -28.49 -13.26 0.37
N LEU A 99 -27.91 -14.39 0.78
CA LEU A 99 -26.79 -15.02 0.08
C LEU A 99 -27.19 -15.56 -1.31
N PHE A 100 -28.24 -16.37 -1.39
CA PHE A 100 -28.60 -17.14 -2.60
C PHE A 100 -29.83 -16.60 -3.34
N GLY A 101 -30.62 -15.74 -2.68
CA GLY A 101 -31.89 -15.23 -3.21
C GLY A 101 -33.05 -16.20 -2.97
N LEU A 102 -34.25 -15.64 -2.75
CA LEU A 102 -35.45 -16.40 -2.40
C LEU A 102 -35.80 -17.49 -3.44
N ARG A 103 -35.75 -17.16 -4.73
CA ARG A 103 -36.09 -18.08 -5.82
C ARG A 103 -35.27 -19.37 -5.83
N VAL A 104 -33.98 -19.29 -5.46
CA VAL A 104 -33.10 -20.46 -5.42
C VAL A 104 -33.47 -21.35 -4.23
N LEU A 105 -33.80 -20.75 -3.08
CA LEU A 105 -34.17 -21.49 -1.89
C LEU A 105 -35.54 -22.17 -2.01
N GLU A 106 -36.49 -21.52 -2.68
CA GLU A 106 -37.79 -22.11 -3.01
C GLU A 106 -37.64 -23.29 -3.98
N TRP A 107 -36.82 -23.14 -5.02
CA TRP A 107 -36.55 -24.23 -5.97
C TRP A 107 -35.89 -25.45 -5.30
N LEU A 108 -35.07 -25.22 -4.27
CA LEU A 108 -34.46 -26.29 -3.47
C LEU A 108 -35.37 -26.80 -2.35
N GLU A 109 -36.57 -26.24 -2.20
CA GLU A 109 -37.54 -26.58 -1.15
C GLU A 109 -36.94 -26.50 0.26
N LEU A 110 -36.13 -25.46 0.54
CA LEU A 110 -35.36 -25.33 1.79
C LEU A 110 -36.20 -25.52 3.06
N ARG A 111 -37.45 -25.02 3.07
CA ARG A 111 -38.35 -25.13 4.23
C ARG A 111 -38.86 -26.56 4.47
N VAL A 112 -39.01 -27.34 3.40
CA VAL A 112 -39.56 -28.71 3.47
C VAL A 112 -38.44 -29.73 3.64
N HIS A 113 -37.30 -29.51 2.99
CA HIS A 113 -36.16 -30.44 2.96
C HIS A 113 -34.81 -29.74 3.22
N PRO A 114 -34.61 -29.15 4.41
CA PRO A 114 -33.47 -28.28 4.71
C PRO A 114 -32.12 -28.97 4.50
N ARG A 115 -31.99 -30.24 4.91
CA ARG A 115 -30.73 -30.99 4.80
C ARG A 115 -30.32 -31.28 3.35
N ARG A 116 -31.29 -31.59 2.48
CA ARG A 116 -31.05 -31.81 1.04
C ARG A 116 -30.68 -30.49 0.37
N ALA A 117 -31.44 -29.44 0.65
CA ALA A 117 -31.21 -28.09 0.12
C ALA A 117 -29.82 -27.56 0.50
N LEU A 118 -29.42 -27.66 1.78
CA LEU A 118 -28.10 -27.24 2.26
C LEU A 118 -26.96 -28.01 1.59
N ARG A 119 -27.13 -29.32 1.36
CA ARG A 119 -26.13 -30.13 0.63
C ARG A 119 -25.98 -29.64 -0.83
N GLU A 120 -27.09 -29.36 -1.52
CA GLU A 120 -27.05 -28.82 -2.88
C GLU A 120 -26.45 -27.41 -2.92
N LEU A 121 -26.75 -26.56 -1.93
CA LEU A 121 -26.14 -25.24 -1.80
C LEU A 121 -24.63 -25.33 -1.60
N LEU A 122 -24.13 -26.26 -0.77
CA LEU A 122 -22.70 -26.49 -0.58
C LEU A 122 -22.01 -26.84 -1.89
N VAL A 123 -22.54 -27.83 -2.62
CA VAL A 123 -21.95 -28.32 -3.88
C VAL A 123 -22.00 -27.26 -4.99
N ARG A 124 -23.08 -26.46 -5.05
CA ARG A 124 -23.29 -25.47 -6.12
C ARG A 124 -22.88 -24.05 -5.72
N SER A 125 -22.35 -23.83 -4.52
CA SER A 125 -22.06 -22.51 -3.96
C SER A 125 -21.16 -21.67 -4.86
N ASP A 126 -20.11 -22.27 -5.42
CA ASP A 126 -19.18 -21.60 -6.33
C ASP A 126 -19.87 -21.05 -7.57
N ARG A 127 -20.79 -21.83 -8.15
CA ARG A 127 -21.54 -21.42 -9.34
C ARG A 127 -22.62 -20.40 -9.00
N LEU A 128 -23.36 -20.60 -7.91
CA LEU A 128 -24.46 -19.73 -7.49
C LEU A 128 -23.95 -18.34 -7.05
N LEU A 129 -22.78 -18.28 -6.44
CA LEU A 129 -22.18 -17.04 -5.94
C LEU A 129 -21.14 -16.45 -6.88
N ALA A 130 -20.89 -17.04 -8.06
CA ALA A 130 -19.81 -16.64 -8.97
C ALA A 130 -19.78 -15.12 -9.26
N ARG A 131 -20.93 -14.49 -9.52
CA ARG A 131 -21.01 -13.04 -9.77
C ARG A 131 -20.62 -12.22 -8.53
N LYS A 132 -21.08 -12.63 -7.35
CA LYS A 132 -20.75 -11.95 -6.08
C LYS A 132 -19.27 -12.14 -5.74
N LYS A 133 -18.71 -13.34 -5.96
CA LYS A 133 -17.28 -13.66 -5.78
C LYS A 133 -16.39 -12.80 -6.67
N ARG A 134 -16.71 -12.63 -7.96
CA ARG A 134 -15.97 -11.72 -8.86
C ARG A 134 -15.94 -10.28 -8.36
N ARG A 135 -17.07 -9.75 -7.88
CA ARG A 135 -17.11 -8.40 -7.30
C ARG A 135 -16.24 -8.30 -6.04
N LEU A 136 -16.26 -9.33 -5.21
CA LEU A 136 -15.45 -9.42 -4.00
C LEU A 136 -13.96 -9.50 -4.30
N GLU A 137 -13.55 -10.24 -5.34
CA GLU A 137 -12.17 -10.31 -5.82
C GLU A 137 -11.66 -8.93 -6.25
N VAL A 138 -12.46 -8.17 -7.01
CA VAL A 138 -12.12 -6.79 -7.39
C VAL A 138 -11.94 -5.88 -6.18
N LEU A 139 -12.86 -5.92 -5.20
CA LEU A 139 -12.75 -5.09 -4.00
C LEU A 139 -11.55 -5.48 -3.13
N THR A 140 -11.31 -6.79 -2.99
CA THR A 140 -10.15 -7.34 -2.28
C THR A 140 -8.85 -6.86 -2.90
N ALA A 141 -8.75 -6.93 -4.23
CA ALA A 141 -7.54 -6.56 -4.93
C ALA A 141 -7.29 -5.03 -4.89
N ARG A 142 -8.33 -4.20 -4.99
CA ARG A 142 -8.23 -2.74 -4.73
C ARG A 142 -7.73 -2.42 -3.33
N ALA A 143 -8.22 -3.16 -2.32
CA ALA A 143 -7.77 -3.01 -0.94
C ALA A 143 -6.31 -3.47 -0.75
N ARG A 144 -5.90 -4.59 -1.37
CA ARG A 144 -4.49 -5.05 -1.40
C ARG A 144 -3.55 -4.06 -2.08
N ALA A 145 -4.03 -3.33 -3.08
CA ALA A 145 -3.30 -2.23 -3.71
C ALA A 145 -3.17 -0.99 -2.79
N GLY A 146 -3.67 -1.04 -1.56
CA GLY A 146 -3.56 0.03 -0.55
C GLY A 146 -4.64 1.09 -0.69
N THR A 147 -5.81 0.76 -1.24
CA THR A 147 -6.97 1.66 -1.29
C THR A 147 -7.91 1.34 -0.12
N VAL A 148 -8.16 2.31 0.76
CA VAL A 148 -9.17 2.15 1.81
C VAL A 148 -10.56 2.17 1.16
N LEU A 149 -11.35 1.13 1.39
CA LEU A 149 -12.72 1.03 0.88
C LEU A 149 -13.64 1.82 1.79
N ASP A 150 -14.45 2.70 1.21
CA ASP A 150 -15.34 3.60 1.95
C ASP A 150 -16.51 2.87 2.66
N ARG A 151 -17.21 3.60 3.54
CA ARG A 151 -18.39 3.06 4.25
C ARG A 151 -19.50 2.60 3.30
N ARG A 152 -19.61 3.19 2.11
CA ARG A 152 -20.56 2.76 1.07
C ARG A 152 -20.23 1.36 0.56
N THR A 153 -18.96 1.04 0.40
CA THR A 153 -18.51 -0.30 0.03
C THR A 153 -18.82 -1.31 1.13
N ALA A 154 -18.59 -0.96 2.40
CA ALA A 154 -18.99 -1.82 3.52
C ALA A 154 -20.51 -2.08 3.54
N TRP A 155 -21.32 -1.04 3.28
CA TRP A 155 -22.77 -1.17 3.11
C TRP A 155 -23.16 -2.06 1.93
N GLU A 156 -22.48 -1.94 0.78
CA GLU A 156 -22.69 -2.81 -0.40
C GLU A 156 -22.51 -4.29 -0.01
N ILE A 157 -21.44 -4.60 0.74
CA ILE A 157 -21.17 -5.97 1.21
C ILE A 157 -22.23 -6.43 2.21
N ALA A 158 -22.64 -5.58 3.16
CA ALA A 158 -23.68 -5.91 4.13
C ALA A 158 -25.00 -6.26 3.44
N HIS A 159 -25.35 -5.53 2.38
CA HIS A 159 -26.56 -5.76 1.60
C HIS A 159 -26.48 -7.01 0.71
N CYS A 160 -25.32 -7.28 0.11
CA CYS A 160 -25.16 -8.39 -0.84
C CYS A 160 -24.84 -9.74 -0.18
N TRP A 161 -24.16 -9.74 0.96
CA TRP A 161 -23.69 -10.95 1.65
C TRP A 161 -24.35 -11.13 3.03
N GLY A 162 -24.82 -10.05 3.65
CA GLY A 162 -25.42 -10.04 4.97
C GLY A 162 -24.54 -9.31 5.99
N PRO A 163 -25.13 -8.71 7.04
CA PRO A 163 -24.38 -7.95 8.06
C PRO A 163 -23.21 -8.70 8.72
N PRO A 164 -23.31 -10.01 9.05
CA PRO A 164 -22.20 -10.74 9.67
C PRO A 164 -20.93 -10.81 8.82
N TYR A 165 -21.06 -10.75 7.49
CA TYR A 165 -19.95 -10.83 6.55
C TYR A 165 -19.32 -9.45 6.28
N ALA A 166 -20.05 -8.36 6.56
CA ALA A 166 -19.54 -6.99 6.46
C ALA A 166 -18.93 -6.46 7.77
N ALA A 167 -19.06 -7.20 8.88
CA ALA A 167 -18.54 -6.81 10.17
C ALA A 167 -17.01 -6.56 10.12
N GLY A 168 -16.58 -5.40 10.62
CA GLY A 168 -15.18 -5.00 10.59
C GLY A 168 -14.67 -4.50 9.23
N LEU A 169 -15.55 -4.16 8.28
CA LEU A 169 -15.15 -3.54 7.01
C LEU A 169 -15.26 -2.01 7.01
N ASP A 170 -15.95 -1.41 7.98
CA ASP A 170 -16.01 0.05 8.09
C ASP A 170 -14.61 0.60 8.39
N PRO A 171 -14.09 1.59 7.64
CA PRO A 171 -12.76 2.18 7.88
C PRO A 171 -12.51 2.66 9.30
N ASP A 172 -13.56 3.06 10.01
CA ASP A 172 -13.48 3.56 11.39
C ASP A 172 -13.62 2.43 12.43
N ASP A 173 -13.78 1.17 12.00
CA ASP A 173 -13.88 0.04 12.91
C ASP A 173 -12.53 -0.18 13.63
N PRO A 174 -12.51 -0.23 14.97
CA PRO A 174 -11.28 -0.41 15.75
C PRO A 174 -10.50 -1.68 15.38
N VAL A 175 -11.16 -2.70 14.84
CA VAL A 175 -10.51 -3.94 14.44
C VAL A 175 -9.52 -3.76 13.28
N LEU A 176 -9.66 -2.67 12.52
CA LEU A 176 -8.77 -2.29 11.42
C LEU A 176 -7.63 -1.38 11.87
N ALA A 177 -7.63 -0.93 13.13
CA ALA A 177 -6.63 0.00 13.65
C ALA A 177 -5.24 -0.63 13.87
N GLY A 178 -5.14 -1.96 13.80
CA GLY A 178 -3.92 -2.70 14.04
C GLY A 178 -3.52 -2.74 15.51
N SER A 179 -2.26 -3.10 15.78
CA SER A 179 -1.74 -3.16 17.15
C SER A 179 -1.51 -1.76 17.72
N ALA A 180 -1.98 -1.52 18.94
CA ALA A 180 -1.72 -0.28 19.66
C ALA A 180 -0.22 0.05 19.77
N ALA A 181 0.63 -0.97 19.93
CA ALA A 181 2.08 -0.80 19.96
C ALA A 181 2.66 -0.36 18.60
N ALA A 182 2.09 -0.82 17.50
CA ALA A 182 2.49 -0.40 16.16
C ALA A 182 2.12 1.06 15.90
N SER A 183 0.96 1.52 16.39
CA SER A 183 0.48 2.91 16.26
C SER A 183 1.38 3.95 16.95
N LEU A 184 2.19 3.53 17.93
CA LEU A 184 3.20 4.39 18.57
C LEU A 184 4.42 4.65 17.68
N ARG A 185 4.63 3.85 16.63
CA ARG A 185 5.72 4.07 15.65
C ARG A 185 5.22 5.00 14.56
N GLN A 186 5.68 6.24 14.60
CA GLN A 186 5.33 7.28 13.63
C GLN A 186 6.43 7.34 12.56
N ASP A 187 6.07 7.23 11.28
CA ASP A 187 6.96 7.60 10.16
C ASP A 187 6.78 9.09 9.86
N PRO A 188 7.81 9.94 10.07
CA PRO A 188 7.72 11.37 9.76
C PRO A 188 7.29 11.67 8.32
N ARG A 189 7.53 10.75 7.38
CA ARG A 189 7.16 10.92 5.96
C ARG A 189 5.68 10.68 5.67
N ALA A 190 4.98 10.01 6.57
CA ALA A 190 3.54 9.79 6.53
C ALA A 190 2.77 10.76 7.42
N ALA A 191 3.47 11.60 8.20
CA ALA A 191 2.86 12.58 9.07
C ALA A 191 2.11 13.65 8.27
N LEU A 192 0.90 13.94 8.70
CA LEU A 192 0.03 15.00 8.19
C LEU A 192 -0.24 16.02 9.31
N PRO A 193 -0.63 17.25 8.97
CA PRO A 193 -1.04 18.21 9.98
C PRO A 193 -2.27 17.69 10.72
N ALA A 194 -2.21 17.67 12.06
CA ALA A 194 -3.30 17.22 12.92
C ALA A 194 -4.42 18.29 13.00
N VAL A 195 -5.02 18.55 11.85
CA VAL A 195 -6.05 19.57 11.60
C VAL A 195 -7.28 18.86 11.02
N ARG A 196 -8.46 19.21 11.53
CA ARG A 196 -9.76 18.92 10.91
C ARG A 196 -10.51 20.23 10.77
N VAL A 197 -11.10 20.50 9.61
CA VAL A 197 -11.94 21.68 9.42
C VAL A 197 -13.39 21.24 9.30
N LEU A 198 -14.25 21.82 10.13
CA LEU A 198 -15.69 21.67 10.03
C LEU A 198 -16.24 22.85 9.24
N GLU A 199 -16.91 22.58 8.13
CA GLU A 199 -17.59 23.59 7.35
C GLU A 199 -19.08 23.54 7.67
N ARG A 200 -19.62 24.65 8.18
CA ARG A 200 -21.05 24.81 8.41
C ARG A 200 -21.71 25.43 7.19
N THR A 201 -22.62 24.68 6.60
CA THR A 201 -23.46 25.09 5.48
C THR A 201 -24.94 25.03 5.89
N PRO A 202 -25.85 25.70 5.17
CA PRO A 202 -27.30 25.56 5.40
C PRO A 202 -27.79 24.10 5.32
N ASP A 203 -27.13 23.27 4.51
CA ASP A 203 -27.48 21.86 4.30
C ASP A 203 -26.89 20.91 5.36
N GLY A 204 -26.08 21.43 6.30
CA GLY A 204 -25.45 20.65 7.36
C GLY A 204 -23.95 20.90 7.51
N ILE A 205 -23.30 20.03 8.30
CA ILE A 205 -21.87 20.11 8.61
C ILE A 205 -21.09 19.19 7.69
N ARG A 206 -20.06 19.73 7.04
CA ARG A 206 -19.13 18.99 6.18
C ARG A 206 -17.75 18.93 6.84
N VAL A 207 -17.11 17.77 6.80
CA VAL A 207 -15.78 17.58 7.39
C VAL A 207 -14.73 17.58 6.28
N TRP A 208 -13.66 18.32 6.49
CA TRP A 208 -12.48 18.36 5.64
C TRP A 208 -11.32 17.59 6.28
N GLU A 209 -10.73 16.69 5.51
CA GLU A 209 -9.64 15.82 5.96
C GLU A 209 -8.29 16.26 5.41
N PRO A 210 -7.22 16.21 6.22
CA PRO A 210 -5.88 16.56 5.77
C PRO A 210 -5.35 15.49 4.80
N ARG A 211 -4.71 15.94 3.72
CA ARG A 211 -3.96 15.15 2.76
C ARG A 211 -2.62 15.81 2.50
N ARG A 212 -1.65 15.01 2.06
CA ARG A 212 -0.32 15.51 1.68
C ARG A 212 -0.40 16.45 0.48
N ASP A 213 -1.17 16.05 -0.53
CA ASP A 213 -1.52 16.84 -1.70
C ASP A 213 -2.96 16.51 -2.13
N LEU A 214 -3.45 17.22 -3.14
CA LEU A 214 -4.82 17.11 -3.63
C LEU A 214 -4.91 16.40 -4.99
N LEU A 215 -3.81 15.84 -5.52
CA LEU A 215 -3.76 15.31 -6.88
C LEU A 215 -4.67 14.11 -7.08
N GLU A 216 -4.76 13.24 -6.07
CA GLU A 216 -5.66 12.08 -6.07
C GLU A 216 -7.09 12.41 -5.59
N SER A 217 -7.37 13.66 -5.24
CA SER A 217 -8.67 14.07 -4.70
C SER A 217 -9.65 14.36 -5.83
N GLY A 218 -10.78 13.65 -5.86
CA GLY A 218 -11.87 13.94 -6.78
C GLY A 218 -12.53 15.29 -6.49
N SER A 219 -13.28 15.81 -7.46
CA SER A 219 -13.96 17.12 -7.38
C SER A 219 -14.91 17.31 -6.20
N ARG A 220 -15.38 16.21 -5.59
CA ARG A 220 -16.27 16.21 -4.42
C ARG A 220 -15.56 15.87 -3.12
N ASP A 221 -14.28 15.50 -3.18
CA ASP A 221 -13.53 15.07 -2.01
C ASP A 221 -13.16 16.29 -1.18
N ARG A 222 -13.61 16.30 0.07
CA ARG A 222 -13.35 17.38 1.02
C ARG A 222 -11.99 17.17 1.67
N HIS A 223 -10.96 17.38 0.87
CA HIS A 223 -9.57 17.29 1.30
C HIS A 223 -8.94 18.68 1.38
N LEU A 224 -8.02 18.84 2.33
CA LEU A 224 -7.18 20.03 2.47
C LEU A 224 -5.71 19.62 2.62
N THR A 225 -4.79 20.53 2.30
CA THR A 225 -3.36 20.36 2.58
C THR A 225 -2.85 21.51 3.43
N GLY A 226 -1.87 21.23 4.29
CA GLY A 226 -1.22 22.23 5.13
C GLY A 226 0.13 22.60 4.55
N GLU A 227 0.36 23.89 4.36
CA GLU A 227 1.59 24.46 3.82
C GLU A 227 2.22 25.34 4.91
N LEU A 228 3.47 25.05 5.26
CA LEU A 228 4.19 25.86 6.24
C LEU A 228 4.65 27.16 5.58
N GLU A 229 4.44 28.27 6.28
CA GLU A 229 5.05 29.55 5.95
C GLU A 229 6.45 29.67 6.57
N ASP A 230 7.21 30.68 6.16
CA ASP A 230 8.60 30.89 6.62
C ASP A 230 8.70 31.13 8.14
N ASP A 231 7.61 31.59 8.77
CA ASP A 231 7.49 31.80 10.21
C ASP A 231 7.01 30.55 10.99
N GLY A 232 6.76 29.44 10.29
CA GLY A 232 6.30 28.18 10.87
C GLY A 232 4.79 28.07 11.08
N ARG A 233 3.99 29.08 10.69
CA ARG A 233 2.53 28.98 10.68
C ARG A 233 2.05 28.06 9.58
N LEU A 234 0.90 27.43 9.79
CA LEU A 234 0.29 26.52 8.82
C LEU A 234 -0.80 27.24 8.03
N ALA A 235 -0.55 27.44 6.74
CA ALA A 235 -1.53 27.87 5.76
C ALA A 235 -2.32 26.67 5.22
N LEU A 236 -3.65 26.73 5.21
CA LEU A 236 -4.49 25.67 4.68
C LEU A 236 -4.83 25.96 3.21
N ARG A 237 -4.61 24.96 2.35
CA ARG A 237 -5.04 25.00 0.95
C ARG A 237 -6.13 23.97 0.70
N PHE A 238 -7.23 24.42 0.10
CA PHE A 238 -8.35 23.59 -0.32
C PHE A 238 -8.28 23.29 -1.82
N GLY A 239 -9.17 22.41 -2.29
CA GLY A 239 -9.31 22.08 -3.69
C GLY A 239 -9.89 23.21 -4.53
N ASP A 240 -9.88 23.02 -5.84
CA ASP A 240 -10.36 23.96 -6.84
C ASP A 240 -11.63 23.49 -7.56
N GLY A 241 -12.26 22.42 -7.07
CA GLY A 241 -13.40 21.77 -7.71
C GLY A 241 -13.01 20.78 -8.82
N VAL A 242 -11.73 20.70 -9.19
CA VAL A 242 -11.18 19.64 -10.04
C VAL A 242 -10.37 18.66 -9.19
N HIS A 243 -9.41 19.19 -8.42
CA HIS A 243 -8.54 18.45 -7.51
C HIS A 243 -8.96 18.73 -6.06
N GLY A 244 -9.96 17.97 -5.60
CA GLY A 244 -10.66 18.25 -4.34
C GLY A 244 -11.76 19.30 -4.47
N ALA A 245 -12.71 19.26 -3.55
CA ALA A 245 -13.76 20.26 -3.43
C ALA A 245 -13.20 21.61 -2.98
N ALA A 246 -13.87 22.69 -3.38
CA ALA A 246 -13.64 24.03 -2.83
C ALA A 246 -14.68 24.32 -1.72
N PRO A 247 -14.33 25.04 -0.65
CA PRO A 247 -15.29 25.51 0.34
C PRO A 247 -16.39 26.33 -0.31
N GLU A 248 -17.60 26.19 0.22
CA GLU A 248 -18.77 26.89 -0.28
C GLU A 248 -18.67 28.39 0.06
N PRO A 249 -18.74 29.30 -0.92
CA PRO A 249 -18.65 30.73 -0.64
C PRO A 249 -19.70 31.19 0.38
N GLY A 250 -19.24 31.85 1.46
CA GLY A 250 -20.11 32.31 2.54
C GLY A 250 -20.37 31.28 3.65
N SER A 251 -19.85 30.06 3.55
CA SER A 251 -19.86 29.09 4.65
C SER A 251 -18.91 29.51 5.78
N THR A 252 -19.13 28.95 6.98
CA THR A 252 -18.24 29.16 8.12
C THR A 252 -17.32 27.96 8.29
N LEU A 253 -16.01 28.19 8.37
CA LEU A 253 -15.00 27.17 8.60
C LEU A 253 -14.50 27.22 10.05
N GLU A 254 -14.63 26.11 10.76
CA GLU A 254 -14.17 25.90 12.13
C GLU A 254 -12.99 24.92 12.15
N PRO A 255 -11.75 25.41 12.16
CA PRO A 255 -10.57 24.55 12.27
C PRO A 255 -10.40 24.04 13.71
N ARG A 256 -10.27 22.73 13.86
CA ARG A 256 -9.88 22.03 15.11
C ARG A 256 -8.52 21.39 14.90
N TYR A 257 -7.53 21.79 15.69
CA TYR A 257 -6.15 21.35 15.49
C TYR A 257 -5.40 21.19 16.79
N ARG A 258 -4.38 20.32 16.77
CA ARG A 258 -3.53 20.05 17.92
C ARG A 258 -2.29 20.94 17.87
N LEU A 259 -1.98 21.56 19.00
CA LEU A 259 -0.78 22.38 19.19
C LEU A 259 0.32 21.59 19.89
N GLY A 260 1.57 21.92 19.57
CA GLY A 260 2.76 21.33 20.16
C GLY A 260 3.45 20.34 19.23
N GLY A 261 4.26 19.46 19.83
CA GLY A 261 5.19 18.57 19.13
C GLY A 261 6.57 18.64 19.77
N GLY A 262 7.56 18.01 19.14
CA GLY A 262 8.91 17.99 19.67
C GLY A 262 9.11 17.02 20.83
N THR A 263 10.34 16.97 21.32
CA THR A 263 10.76 16.12 22.43
C THR A 263 10.22 16.58 23.78
N ALA A 264 9.80 17.85 23.90
CA ALA A 264 9.17 18.41 25.09
C ALA A 264 7.84 17.73 25.47
N GLY A 265 7.15 17.10 24.50
CA GLY A 265 5.95 16.32 24.75
C GLY A 265 6.21 14.93 25.34
N ASN A 266 7.47 14.48 25.41
CA ASN A 266 7.82 13.20 26.01
C ASN A 266 7.91 13.35 27.52
N VAL A 267 6.99 12.72 28.25
CA VAL A 267 6.94 12.78 29.71
C VAL A 267 6.98 11.38 30.32
N GLY A 268 7.59 11.27 31.49
CA GLY A 268 7.69 10.02 32.23
C GLY A 268 6.33 9.44 32.61
N ALA A 269 6.32 8.17 33.03
CA ALA A 269 5.13 7.56 33.60
C ALA A 269 4.62 8.37 34.80
N GLU A 270 3.30 8.45 34.94
CA GLU A 270 2.55 9.15 35.99
C GLU A 270 2.77 10.68 36.06
N ALA A 271 3.44 11.29 35.07
CA ALA A 271 3.61 12.74 34.95
C ALA A 271 2.33 13.48 34.55
N VAL A 272 1.45 12.86 33.76
CA VAL A 272 0.17 13.44 33.32
C VAL A 272 -0.90 13.09 34.36
N ASN A 273 -1.21 14.05 35.24
CA ASN A 273 -2.13 13.84 36.37
C ASN A 273 -3.30 14.83 36.42
N ARG A 274 -3.41 15.72 35.43
CA ARG A 274 -4.47 16.74 35.32
C ARG A 274 -5.09 16.73 33.93
N LEU A 275 -6.39 17.00 33.86
CA LEU A 275 -7.13 17.19 32.63
C LEU A 275 -7.80 18.56 32.69
N VAL A 276 -7.60 19.38 31.66
CA VAL A 276 -8.27 20.67 31.51
C VAL A 276 -9.46 20.46 30.57
N LEU A 277 -10.66 20.68 31.08
CA LEU A 277 -11.89 20.69 30.29
C LEU A 277 -12.16 22.13 29.86
N CYS A 278 -12.10 22.41 28.56
CA CYS A 278 -12.58 23.69 28.04
C CYS A 278 -14.10 23.59 27.90
N GLY A 279 -14.84 24.28 28.77
CA GLY A 279 -16.28 24.50 28.60
C GLY A 279 -16.57 25.48 27.48
N ASP A 280 -17.77 25.39 26.90
CA ASP A 280 -18.29 26.39 25.96
C ASP A 280 -18.52 27.69 26.76
N PRO A 281 -17.99 28.85 26.34
CA PRO A 281 -18.19 30.11 27.05
C PRO A 281 -19.65 30.61 27.04
N ASP A 282 -20.55 29.95 26.30
CA ASP A 282 -21.98 30.29 26.21
C ASP A 282 -22.88 29.47 27.17
N ASP A 283 -22.31 28.62 28.04
CA ASP A 283 -23.07 27.90 29.06
C ASP A 283 -23.13 28.70 30.38
N ASP A 284 -23.87 29.81 30.37
CA ASP A 284 -24.16 30.66 31.54
C ASP A 284 -25.14 30.00 32.54
N SER A 285 -25.24 28.67 32.54
CA SER A 285 -26.24 27.94 33.34
C SER A 285 -25.64 27.08 34.45
N GLU A 286 -24.56 27.49 35.11
CA GLU A 286 -24.18 26.92 36.41
C GLU A 286 -23.27 27.86 37.22
N GLU A 287 -23.61 28.08 38.49
CA GLU A 287 -22.83 28.89 39.44
C GLU A 287 -21.35 28.43 39.50
N PRO A 288 -20.37 29.35 39.60
CA PRO A 288 -18.97 28.99 39.61
C PRO A 288 -18.58 28.23 40.89
N GLY A 289 -18.31 26.92 40.74
CA GLY A 289 -17.63 26.10 41.75
C GLY A 289 -16.18 26.55 41.99
N PRO A 290 -15.57 26.21 43.14
CA PRO A 290 -14.46 26.97 43.70
C PRO A 290 -13.11 26.55 43.11
N TYR A 291 -12.82 26.97 41.88
CA TYR A 291 -11.45 27.04 41.35
C TYR A 291 -11.33 28.24 40.41
N SER A 292 -11.50 29.45 40.95
CA SER A 292 -10.94 30.66 40.35
C SER A 292 -9.56 30.90 40.97
N GLY A 293 -8.52 30.96 40.14
CA GLY A 293 -7.18 31.21 40.65
C GLY A 293 -6.08 31.07 39.61
N TRP A 294 -6.25 31.67 38.43
CA TRP A 294 -5.08 32.13 37.68
C TRP A 294 -5.43 33.31 36.76
N ASP A 295 -4.84 34.45 37.07
CA ASP A 295 -4.92 35.72 36.33
C ASP A 295 -3.59 35.93 35.61
N PRO A 296 -3.51 35.92 34.26
CA PRO A 296 -2.24 35.86 33.54
C PRO A 296 -1.57 37.21 33.28
N TYR A 297 -1.90 38.28 34.01
CA TYR A 297 -1.15 39.54 33.98
C TYR A 297 -0.68 39.96 35.37
N THR A 298 0.41 39.37 35.84
CA THR A 298 1.33 40.06 36.76
C THR A 298 2.74 39.95 36.23
N ASP A 299 3.13 41.05 35.57
CA ASP A 299 4.48 41.40 35.20
C ASP A 299 5.23 41.80 36.48
N THR A 300 6.29 41.09 36.86
CA THR A 300 7.35 41.64 37.70
C THR A 300 8.67 40.91 37.42
N ASP A 301 9.52 41.60 36.68
CA ASP A 301 10.98 41.55 36.79
C ASP A 301 11.41 41.40 38.25
N THR A 302 12.15 40.34 38.59
CA THR A 302 13.25 40.37 39.57
C THR A 302 14.16 39.14 39.34
N ALA A 303 15.45 39.41 39.13
CA ALA A 303 16.51 38.42 38.99
C ALA A 303 16.73 37.58 40.28
N PRO A 304 17.31 36.36 40.22
CA PRO A 304 17.55 35.56 41.40
C PRO A 304 18.91 35.87 42.03
N ASP A 305 18.89 36.25 43.31
CA ASP A 305 20.05 36.15 44.20
C ASP A 305 20.09 34.80 44.91
N THR A 306 21.33 34.44 45.21
CA THR A 306 21.91 33.21 45.75
C THR A 306 21.40 32.66 47.10
N GLU A 307 21.62 31.35 47.22
CA GLU A 307 22.19 30.62 48.36
C GLU A 307 21.32 29.80 49.35
N THR A 308 21.81 28.57 49.53
CA THR A 308 21.82 27.68 50.72
C THR A 308 20.63 26.79 51.10
N ASP A 309 20.84 25.50 50.83
CA ASP A 309 20.98 24.39 51.80
C ASP A 309 19.79 24.09 52.74
N ARG A 310 19.21 22.89 52.56
CA ARG A 310 19.09 21.88 53.63
C ARG A 310 18.61 20.52 53.12
N SER A 311 19.23 19.52 53.71
CA SER A 311 19.08 18.07 53.52
C SER A 311 18.28 17.45 54.67
N ALA A 312 17.47 16.43 54.35
CA ALA A 312 16.96 15.31 55.19
C ALA A 312 15.83 14.64 54.39
N GLY A 313 15.77 13.34 54.06
CA GLY A 313 15.97 12.12 54.85
C GLY A 313 14.67 11.30 54.70
N PRO A 314 14.70 9.99 54.37
CA PRO A 314 13.54 9.26 53.84
C PRO A 314 12.66 8.64 54.93
N ALA A 315 11.37 8.47 54.65
CA ALA A 315 10.45 7.69 55.49
C ALA A 315 9.84 6.55 54.68
N GLU A 316 10.25 5.33 55.04
CA GLU A 316 9.57 4.08 54.76
C GLU A 316 8.18 4.07 55.42
N TYR A 317 7.16 3.57 54.75
CA TYR A 317 6.03 2.91 55.42
C TYR A 317 5.37 1.90 54.46
N GLY A 318 5.37 0.63 54.87
CA GLY A 318 4.73 -0.48 54.18
C GLY A 318 3.24 -0.62 54.50
N GLY A 319 2.61 -1.60 53.84
CA GLY A 319 1.27 -2.09 54.19
C GLY A 319 0.53 -2.66 53.00
N TYR A 320 0.84 -3.90 52.61
CA TYR A 320 0.00 -4.70 51.72
C TYR A 320 -1.14 -5.31 52.54
N GLY A 321 -2.39 -4.96 52.19
CA GLY A 321 -3.59 -5.60 52.72
C GLY A 321 -4.25 -6.42 51.61
N GLU A 322 -4.23 -7.73 51.80
CA GLU A 322 -4.95 -8.73 51.01
C GLU A 322 -6.47 -8.61 51.27
N ALA A 323 -7.29 -8.78 50.23
CA ALA A 323 -8.73 -8.98 50.36
C ALA A 323 -9.15 -10.16 49.47
N GLU A 324 -9.69 -11.18 50.12
CA GLU A 324 -10.23 -12.40 49.53
C GLU A 324 -11.52 -12.17 48.71
N PRO A 325 -11.86 -13.08 47.78
CA PRO A 325 -13.03 -12.98 46.91
C PRO A 325 -14.25 -13.71 47.50
N GLY A 326 -15.45 -13.20 47.20
CA GLY A 326 -16.68 -13.99 47.34
C GLY A 326 -17.94 -13.16 47.21
N ARG A 327 -18.71 -13.39 46.13
CA ARG A 327 -20.03 -14.03 46.18
C ARG A 327 -20.76 -13.91 44.84
N ASP A 328 -21.30 -15.05 44.46
CA ASP A 328 -22.24 -15.29 43.37
C ASP A 328 -23.55 -14.49 43.55
N ALA A 329 -24.09 -14.00 42.43
CA ALA A 329 -25.51 -13.71 42.29
C ALA A 329 -25.91 -13.96 40.83
N ASP A 330 -26.83 -14.90 40.65
CA ASP A 330 -27.45 -15.31 39.39
C ASP A 330 -28.26 -14.20 38.69
N PRO A 331 -28.53 -14.35 37.37
CA PRO A 331 -29.16 -13.32 36.55
C PRO A 331 -30.68 -13.49 36.45
N GLU A 332 -31.43 -12.40 36.62
CA GLU A 332 -32.82 -12.33 36.19
C GLU A 332 -33.04 -11.28 35.10
N SER A 333 -33.86 -11.73 34.15
CA SER A 333 -34.39 -11.16 32.93
C SER A 333 -34.98 -9.75 33.00
N GLY A 334 -34.82 -9.00 31.91
CA GLY A 334 -35.57 -7.77 31.63
C GLY A 334 -35.24 -7.19 30.25
N ASP A 335 -35.96 -7.66 29.24
CA ASP A 335 -36.38 -7.01 27.99
C ASP A 335 -35.55 -5.82 27.44
N ALA A 336 -34.87 -6.06 26.31
CA ALA A 336 -34.30 -5.02 25.46
C ALA A 336 -35.10 -4.92 24.15
N GLU A 337 -35.92 -3.87 24.03
CA GLU A 337 -36.45 -3.39 22.75
C GLU A 337 -35.55 -2.26 22.22
N GLU A 338 -35.10 -2.42 20.97
CA GLU A 338 -34.38 -1.43 20.17
C GLU A 338 -35.24 -0.19 19.90
N THR A 339 -34.61 1.00 19.85
CA THR A 339 -34.61 1.90 18.67
C THR A 339 -33.95 3.24 19.00
N GLY A 340 -32.81 3.53 18.38
CA GLY A 340 -32.19 4.85 18.42
C GLY A 340 -31.06 4.95 17.40
N GLY A 341 -31.22 5.83 16.41
CA GLY A 341 -30.18 6.15 15.41
C GLY A 341 -28.90 6.71 16.05
N PRO A 342 -27.86 7.05 15.27
CA PRO A 342 -26.60 7.55 15.79
C PRO A 342 -26.79 8.98 16.29
N GLY A 343 -27.44 9.11 17.44
CA GLY A 343 -27.51 10.32 18.20
C GLY A 343 -26.11 10.63 18.68
N THR A 344 -25.69 11.87 18.47
CA THR A 344 -24.72 12.58 19.28
C THR A 344 -25.06 12.37 20.76
N GLY A 345 -24.59 11.27 21.33
CA GLY A 345 -24.57 11.05 22.77
C GLY A 345 -23.65 12.10 23.34
N ALA A 346 -24.26 13.18 23.83
CA ALA A 346 -23.61 14.08 24.77
C ALA A 346 -23.06 13.18 25.89
N TRP A 347 -21.73 13.10 25.99
CA TRP A 347 -21.04 12.51 27.13
C TRP A 347 -21.33 13.40 28.35
N ARG A 348 -22.55 13.31 28.88
CA ARG A 348 -22.93 13.98 30.12
C ARG A 348 -22.20 13.26 31.25
N GLY A 349 -21.07 13.86 31.64
CA GLY A 349 -20.54 13.89 33.00
C GLY A 349 -20.40 12.55 33.73
N PHE A 350 -19.43 11.73 33.35
CA PHE A 350 -18.76 10.92 34.37
C PHE A 350 -17.79 11.83 35.13
N PRO A 351 -17.86 11.93 36.46
CA PRO A 351 -16.85 12.65 37.22
C PRO A 351 -15.50 11.99 36.97
N VAL A 352 -14.54 12.73 36.42
CA VAL A 352 -13.18 12.23 36.22
C VAL A 352 -12.54 12.09 37.60
N ILE A 353 -12.49 10.86 38.12
CA ILE A 353 -11.99 10.58 39.47
C ILE A 353 -10.47 10.74 39.55
N ARG A 354 -9.75 10.29 38.50
CA ARG A 354 -8.28 10.36 38.44
C ARG A 354 -7.78 10.29 37.01
N VAL A 355 -6.81 11.14 36.69
CA VAL A 355 -6.08 11.13 35.41
C VAL A 355 -4.67 10.67 35.69
N ARG A 356 -4.15 9.78 34.86
CA ARG A 356 -2.82 9.21 34.99
C ARG A 356 -2.35 8.58 33.69
N ASN A 357 -1.07 8.68 33.40
CA ASN A 357 -0.40 7.96 32.33
C ASN A 357 0.49 6.85 32.92
N PRO A 358 -0.01 5.62 33.10
CA PRO A 358 0.79 4.55 33.69
C PRO A 358 2.04 4.20 32.87
N LEU A 359 2.04 4.55 31.58
CA LEU A 359 3.18 4.44 30.69
C LEU A 359 3.72 5.82 30.33
N PRO A 360 5.03 5.96 30.07
CA PRO A 360 5.60 7.23 29.61
C PRO A 360 4.96 7.64 28.27
N ALA A 361 4.66 8.92 28.13
CA ALA A 361 4.30 9.49 26.84
C ALA A 361 5.59 9.65 26.03
N THR A 362 5.65 9.02 24.86
CA THR A 362 6.84 8.97 24.01
C THR A 362 6.44 9.19 22.55
N GLY A 363 7.42 9.39 21.65
CA GLY A 363 7.20 9.57 20.21
C GLY A 363 7.28 11.02 19.73
N GLY A 364 7.34 11.98 20.64
CA GLY A 364 7.63 13.37 20.33
C GLY A 364 9.06 13.51 19.78
N THR A 365 9.19 14.04 18.57
CA THR A 365 10.46 14.25 17.86
C THR A 365 10.54 15.70 17.41
N GLU A 366 11.72 16.31 17.51
CA GLU A 366 11.93 17.68 16.99
C GLU A 366 11.72 17.75 15.48
N PRO A 367 11.26 18.89 14.95
CA PRO A 367 11.24 19.14 13.51
C PRO A 367 12.61 18.91 12.87
N GLU A 368 12.63 18.40 11.63
CA GLU A 368 13.88 18.21 10.89
C GLU A 368 14.59 19.56 10.66
N PRO A 369 15.91 19.68 10.93
CA PRO A 369 16.65 20.92 10.66
C PRO A 369 16.65 21.27 9.17
N VAL A 370 16.49 22.57 8.85
CA VAL A 370 16.43 23.06 7.46
C VAL A 370 17.62 22.62 6.61
N GLU A 371 18.83 22.59 7.19
CA GLU A 371 20.04 22.12 6.50
C GLU A 371 19.97 20.63 6.11
N GLN A 372 19.36 19.81 6.96
CA GLN A 372 19.10 18.40 6.63
C GLN A 372 18.03 18.29 5.55
N VAL A 373 16.96 19.07 5.62
CA VAL A 373 15.92 19.14 4.60
C VAL A 373 16.50 19.54 3.25
N ARG A 374 17.40 20.54 3.19
CA ARG A 374 18.09 20.95 1.95
C ARG A 374 18.87 19.83 1.28
N ARG A 375 19.51 18.95 2.07
CA ARG A 375 20.24 17.77 1.53
C ARG A 375 19.29 16.66 1.08
N LEU A 376 18.17 16.46 1.77
CA LEU A 376 17.25 15.34 1.52
C LEU A 376 16.17 15.65 0.49
N ALA A 377 15.71 16.89 0.39
CA ALA A 377 14.60 17.29 -0.48
C ALA A 377 14.83 16.93 -1.96
N PRO A 378 16.02 17.13 -2.56
CA PRO A 378 16.27 16.69 -3.94
C PRO A 378 16.14 15.17 -4.13
N LEU A 379 16.49 14.39 -3.10
CA LEU A 379 16.39 12.92 -3.12
C LEU A 379 14.95 12.44 -2.88
N ALA A 380 14.09 13.26 -2.27
CA ALA A 380 12.70 12.90 -2.01
C ALA A 380 11.92 12.62 -3.31
N LEU A 381 12.19 13.37 -4.38
CA LEU A 381 11.59 13.16 -5.70
C LEU A 381 12.01 11.81 -6.33
N LYS A 382 13.21 11.32 -6.01
CA LYS A 382 13.66 9.98 -6.46
C LYS A 382 13.08 8.87 -5.59
N ARG A 383 12.88 9.12 -4.30
CA ARG A 383 12.38 8.12 -3.33
C ARG A 383 10.87 7.93 -3.40
N THR A 384 10.11 9.00 -3.59
CA THR A 384 8.64 8.95 -3.62
C THR A 384 8.19 9.27 -5.03
N ARG A 385 8.04 8.21 -5.84
CA ARG A 385 7.45 8.33 -7.17
C ARG A 385 5.94 8.33 -7.06
N LEU A 386 5.32 9.39 -7.58
CA LEU A 386 3.85 9.49 -7.70
C LEU A 386 3.36 9.13 -9.11
N ARG A 387 4.28 8.83 -10.04
CA ARG A 387 4.00 8.46 -11.42
C ARG A 387 5.15 7.64 -11.99
N ALA A 388 4.83 6.72 -12.90
CA ALA A 388 5.79 5.97 -13.69
C ALA A 388 5.91 6.59 -15.08
N VAL A 389 7.12 6.95 -15.50
CA VAL A 389 7.36 7.60 -16.80
C VAL A 389 8.22 6.72 -17.69
N THR A 390 9.26 6.13 -17.13
CA THR A 390 10.22 5.27 -17.83
C THR A 390 9.90 3.80 -17.58
N ALA A 391 10.40 2.91 -18.45
CA ALA A 391 10.36 1.47 -18.22
C ALA A 391 10.96 1.08 -16.85
N GLY A 392 12.10 1.68 -16.49
CA GLY A 392 12.72 1.47 -15.18
C GLY A 392 11.81 1.82 -14.01
N ASP A 393 10.99 2.88 -14.13
CA ASP A 393 10.04 3.24 -13.08
C ASP A 393 8.99 2.15 -12.86
N TYR A 394 8.44 1.58 -13.94
CA TYR A 394 7.48 0.47 -13.86
C TYR A 394 8.09 -0.78 -13.25
N ALA A 395 9.33 -1.13 -13.64
CA ALA A 395 10.05 -2.28 -13.09
C ALA A 395 10.31 -2.16 -11.58
N GLU A 396 10.77 -0.99 -11.13
CA GLU A 396 11.03 -0.74 -9.71
C GLU A 396 9.73 -0.72 -8.87
N LEU A 397 8.64 -0.13 -9.39
CA LEU A 397 7.34 -0.14 -8.72
C LEU A 397 6.75 -1.56 -8.65
N ALA A 398 6.89 -2.35 -9.70
CA ALA A 398 6.44 -3.74 -9.71
C ALA A 398 7.23 -4.62 -8.72
N SER A 399 8.54 -4.39 -8.61
CA SER A 399 9.40 -5.13 -7.66
C SER A 399 9.11 -4.80 -6.19
N ALA A 400 8.42 -3.70 -5.90
CA ALA A 400 7.99 -3.37 -4.54
C ALA A 400 6.76 -4.19 -4.08
N VAL A 401 6.09 -4.91 -4.98
CA VAL A 401 4.90 -5.71 -4.66
C VAL A 401 5.33 -7.02 -3.97
N PRO A 402 4.76 -7.35 -2.79
CA PRO A 402 5.08 -8.61 -2.12
C PRO A 402 4.83 -9.83 -3.00
N GLY A 403 5.79 -10.76 -3.04
CA GLY A 403 5.74 -11.97 -3.87
C GLY A 403 6.47 -11.83 -5.21
N VAL A 404 6.83 -10.62 -5.63
CA VAL A 404 7.72 -10.38 -6.77
C VAL A 404 9.17 -10.51 -6.31
N GLN A 405 9.96 -11.34 -6.99
CA GLN A 405 11.40 -11.41 -6.76
C GLN A 405 12.11 -10.31 -7.55
N ARG A 406 11.79 -10.25 -8.84
CA ARG A 406 12.33 -9.27 -9.80
C ARG A 406 11.25 -8.88 -10.79
N ALA A 407 11.35 -7.67 -11.33
CA ALA A 407 10.56 -7.26 -12.46
C ALA A 407 11.42 -6.49 -13.46
N ALA A 408 11.06 -6.60 -14.73
CA ALA A 408 11.59 -5.77 -15.79
C ALA A 408 10.43 -5.17 -16.57
N ALA A 409 10.69 -4.07 -17.26
CA ALA A 409 9.69 -3.48 -18.13
C ALA A 409 10.32 -2.90 -19.39
N GLU A 410 9.50 -2.75 -20.41
CA GLU A 410 9.84 -2.11 -21.68
C GLU A 410 8.68 -1.23 -22.13
N MET A 411 8.99 -0.10 -22.78
CA MET A 411 7.98 0.74 -23.42
C MET A 411 7.85 0.31 -24.88
N ARG A 412 6.66 -0.14 -25.28
CA ARG A 412 6.38 -0.53 -26.67
C ARG A 412 5.25 0.29 -27.28
N TRP A 413 5.43 0.72 -28.52
CA TRP A 413 4.35 1.31 -29.30
C TRP A 413 3.50 0.19 -29.92
N THR A 414 2.20 0.17 -29.65
CA THR A 414 1.27 -0.85 -30.16
C THR A 414 0.62 -0.46 -31.49
N GLY A 415 1.01 0.67 -32.06
CA GLY A 415 0.37 1.27 -33.24
C GLY A 415 -0.62 2.37 -32.89
N SER A 416 -1.28 2.29 -31.73
CA SER A 416 -2.29 3.26 -31.27
C SER A 416 -1.99 3.87 -29.90
N ALA A 417 -1.22 3.19 -29.05
CA ALA A 417 -0.86 3.66 -27.72
C ALA A 417 0.58 3.25 -27.34
N GLN A 418 1.14 3.98 -26.39
CA GLN A 418 2.35 3.55 -25.70
C GLN A 418 1.94 2.56 -24.60
N GLU A 419 2.54 1.38 -24.59
CA GLU A 419 2.26 0.36 -23.60
C GLU A 419 3.51 0.07 -22.77
N ALA A 420 3.38 0.10 -21.45
CA ALA A 420 4.38 -0.38 -20.52
C ALA A 420 4.17 -1.89 -20.33
N HIS A 421 5.05 -2.68 -20.94
CA HIS A 421 5.02 -4.12 -20.85
C HIS A 421 5.93 -4.57 -19.71
N VAL A 422 5.34 -5.08 -18.64
CA VAL A 422 6.02 -5.40 -17.38
C VAL A 422 6.08 -6.92 -17.20
N ALA A 423 7.28 -7.47 -17.15
CA ALA A 423 7.52 -8.88 -16.89
C ALA A 423 7.82 -9.10 -15.40
N VAL A 424 7.17 -10.10 -14.80
CA VAL A 424 7.26 -10.43 -13.37
C VAL A 424 7.89 -11.81 -13.20
N ASP A 425 8.92 -11.86 -12.37
CA ASP A 425 9.59 -13.06 -11.89
C ASP A 425 9.21 -13.27 -10.42
N ALA A 426 8.54 -14.38 -10.12
CA ALA A 426 7.96 -14.63 -8.80
C ALA A 426 8.95 -15.25 -7.82
N LEU A 427 8.82 -14.87 -6.56
CA LEU A 427 9.69 -15.38 -5.50
C LEU A 427 9.54 -16.89 -5.30
N GLY A 428 10.65 -17.61 -5.47
CA GLY A 428 10.79 -19.04 -5.17
C GLY A 428 10.50 -19.98 -6.34
N SER A 429 9.46 -19.71 -7.15
CA SER A 429 9.08 -20.54 -8.31
C SER A 429 9.52 -19.98 -9.66
N GLY A 430 9.80 -18.68 -9.74
CA GLY A 430 9.99 -17.94 -10.99
C GLY A 430 8.69 -17.68 -11.77
N GLU A 431 7.74 -18.62 -11.74
CA GLU A 431 6.42 -18.48 -12.36
C GLU A 431 5.43 -17.75 -11.43
N PRO A 432 4.92 -16.56 -11.81
CA PRO A 432 3.91 -15.84 -11.04
C PRO A 432 2.51 -16.44 -11.20
N SER A 433 1.75 -16.49 -10.10
CA SER A 433 0.34 -16.84 -10.16
C SER A 433 -0.49 -15.71 -10.81
N PRO A 434 -1.67 -16.02 -11.38
CA PRO A 434 -2.55 -15.00 -11.95
C PRO A 434 -2.93 -13.90 -10.93
N GLU A 435 -3.11 -14.26 -9.67
CA GLU A 435 -3.44 -13.32 -8.59
C GLU A 435 -2.29 -12.35 -8.31
N LEU A 436 -1.04 -12.80 -8.44
CA LEU A 436 0.14 -11.94 -8.29
C LEU A 436 0.24 -10.95 -9.45
N LEU A 437 0.03 -11.41 -10.68
CA LEU A 437 0.02 -10.55 -11.88
C LEU A 437 -1.07 -9.47 -11.77
N ASP A 438 -2.29 -9.85 -11.36
CA ASP A 438 -3.39 -8.92 -11.15
C ASP A 438 -3.10 -7.90 -10.03
N ALA A 439 -2.46 -8.34 -8.94
CA ALA A 439 -2.05 -7.47 -7.85
C ALA A 439 -1.01 -6.44 -8.32
N VAL A 440 -0.02 -6.87 -9.11
CA VAL A 440 0.98 -5.97 -9.72
C VAL A 440 0.32 -5.00 -10.68
N ALA A 441 -0.57 -5.47 -11.57
CA ALA A 441 -1.28 -4.62 -12.52
C ALA A 441 -2.08 -3.52 -11.81
N GLN A 442 -2.85 -3.88 -10.77
CA GLN A 442 -3.62 -2.92 -9.98
C GLN A 442 -2.75 -1.95 -9.19
N HIS A 443 -1.59 -2.42 -8.69
CA HIS A 443 -0.63 -1.55 -8.03
C HIS A 443 -0.07 -0.49 -9.00
N LEU A 444 0.30 -0.89 -10.21
CA LEU A 444 0.85 -0.01 -11.24
C LEU A 444 -0.18 0.97 -11.80
N GLU A 445 -1.47 0.63 -11.80
CA GLU A 445 -2.54 1.50 -12.31
C GLU A 445 -2.58 2.86 -11.62
N ARG A 446 -2.23 2.93 -10.32
CA ARG A 446 -2.13 4.21 -9.59
C ARG A 446 -1.04 5.14 -10.14
N TYR A 447 0.03 4.57 -10.69
CA TYR A 447 1.19 5.30 -11.19
C TYR A 447 1.17 5.47 -12.71
N ARG A 448 0.23 4.81 -13.40
CA ARG A 448 0.10 4.81 -14.85
C ARG A 448 -0.10 6.22 -15.37
N ARG A 449 0.64 6.55 -16.43
CA ARG A 449 0.46 7.81 -17.16
C ARG A 449 -0.79 7.76 -18.02
N ILE A 450 -1.55 8.86 -18.09
CA ILE A 450 -2.67 9.01 -19.04
C ILE A 450 -2.17 8.73 -20.47
N GLY A 451 -2.94 7.94 -21.22
CA GLY A 451 -2.60 7.53 -22.59
C GLY A 451 -1.54 6.43 -22.68
N HIS A 452 -1.20 5.77 -21.57
CA HIS A 452 -0.39 4.56 -21.54
C HIS A 452 -1.23 3.38 -21.15
N ASP A 453 -1.00 2.22 -21.74
CA ASP A 453 -1.54 0.97 -21.22
C ASP A 453 -0.47 0.24 -20.40
N VAL A 454 -0.87 -0.50 -19.37
CA VAL A 454 0.04 -1.31 -18.56
C VAL A 454 -0.39 -2.76 -18.73
N VAL A 455 0.54 -3.58 -19.19
CA VAL A 455 0.31 -5.03 -19.35
C VAL A 455 1.36 -5.75 -18.54
N VAL A 456 0.89 -6.58 -17.60
CA VAL A 456 1.73 -7.36 -16.71
C VAL A 456 1.69 -8.82 -17.14
N VAL A 457 2.86 -9.40 -17.38
CA VAL A 457 3.05 -10.77 -17.88
C VAL A 457 4.09 -11.51 -17.05
N PRO A 458 4.09 -12.86 -17.06
CA PRO A 458 5.21 -13.61 -16.50
C PRO A 458 6.53 -13.32 -17.24
N ALA A 459 7.64 -13.50 -16.53
CA ALA A 459 8.97 -13.49 -17.13
C ALA A 459 9.06 -14.51 -18.29
N ARG A 460 9.64 -14.11 -19.41
CA ARG A 460 9.87 -15.03 -20.52
C ARG A 460 11.17 -15.79 -20.28
N THR A 461 11.07 -17.07 -19.95
CA THR A 461 12.26 -17.92 -19.89
C THR A 461 12.74 -18.25 -21.30
N VAL A 462 14.06 -18.25 -21.48
CA VAL A 462 14.72 -18.58 -22.74
C VAL A 462 15.58 -19.82 -22.51
N PRO A 463 15.06 -21.00 -22.87
CA PRO A 463 15.83 -22.24 -22.82
C PRO A 463 17.05 -22.18 -23.72
N LEU A 464 18.21 -22.60 -23.20
CA LEU A 464 19.49 -22.58 -23.91
C LEU A 464 19.94 -23.97 -24.33
N ASP A 465 20.62 -24.05 -25.46
CA ASP A 465 21.30 -25.24 -25.97
C ASP A 465 22.81 -24.98 -25.94
N ILE A 466 23.49 -25.61 -24.97
CA ILE A 466 24.89 -25.36 -24.64
C ILE A 466 25.68 -26.66 -24.76
N ALA A 467 26.79 -26.61 -25.48
CA ALA A 467 27.73 -27.72 -25.56
C ALA A 467 29.15 -27.26 -25.20
N LEU A 468 29.83 -28.03 -24.36
CA LEU A 468 31.22 -27.78 -23.98
C LEU A 468 32.09 -29.03 -24.20
N THR A 469 33.27 -28.83 -24.76
CA THR A 469 34.35 -29.81 -24.75
C THR A 469 35.30 -29.50 -23.60
N VAL A 470 35.49 -30.46 -22.71
CA VAL A 470 36.31 -30.33 -21.49
C VAL A 470 37.48 -31.31 -21.54
N CYS A 471 38.70 -30.80 -21.32
CA CYS A 471 39.88 -31.63 -21.17
C CYS A 471 40.20 -31.83 -19.68
N ALA A 472 40.19 -33.08 -19.22
CA ALA A 472 40.60 -33.41 -17.86
C ALA A 472 42.14 -33.40 -17.71
N ALA A 473 42.63 -33.01 -16.54
CA ALA A 473 44.04 -33.09 -16.19
C ALA A 473 44.51 -34.57 -16.14
N PRO A 474 45.80 -34.85 -16.44
CA PRO A 474 46.32 -36.22 -16.39
C PRO A 474 46.09 -36.87 -15.02
N GLY A 475 45.64 -38.13 -15.02
CA GLY A 475 45.38 -38.91 -13.79
C GLY A 475 44.04 -38.61 -13.10
N GLN A 476 43.21 -37.73 -13.66
CA GLN A 476 41.84 -37.49 -13.19
C GLN A 476 40.84 -38.40 -13.91
N GLN A 477 39.87 -38.94 -13.16
CA GLN A 477 38.75 -39.68 -13.72
C GLN A 477 37.67 -38.72 -14.21
N HIS A 478 37.03 -39.02 -15.34
CA HIS A 478 35.99 -38.15 -15.91
C HIS A 478 34.73 -38.05 -15.03
N GLY A 479 34.32 -39.14 -14.37
CA GLY A 479 33.09 -39.19 -13.58
C GLY A 479 32.97 -38.10 -12.51
N PRO A 480 33.96 -37.94 -11.60
CA PRO A 480 33.94 -36.87 -10.60
C PRO A 480 33.92 -35.46 -11.19
N VAL A 481 34.69 -35.23 -12.27
CA VAL A 481 34.75 -33.92 -12.94
C VAL A 481 33.42 -33.59 -13.63
N LEU A 482 32.80 -34.58 -14.29
CA LEU A 482 31.49 -34.46 -14.93
C LEU A 482 30.40 -34.13 -13.90
N ALA A 483 30.36 -34.84 -12.77
CA ALA A 483 29.40 -34.59 -11.70
C ALA A 483 29.53 -33.16 -11.14
N GLU A 484 30.77 -32.70 -10.95
CA GLU A 484 31.05 -31.36 -10.46
C GLU A 484 30.70 -30.27 -11.48
N LEU A 485 30.94 -30.49 -12.77
CA LEU A 485 30.54 -29.57 -13.84
C LEU A 485 29.02 -29.42 -13.95
N HIS A 486 28.28 -30.53 -13.93
CA HIS A 486 26.80 -30.48 -13.89
C HIS A 486 26.29 -29.77 -12.64
N ARG A 487 27.00 -29.89 -11.51
CA ARG A 487 26.65 -29.20 -10.27
C ARG A 487 26.87 -27.68 -10.37
N VAL A 488 28.06 -27.23 -10.78
CA VAL A 488 28.38 -25.79 -10.83
C VAL A 488 27.70 -25.06 -11.98
N LEU A 489 27.43 -25.75 -13.10
CA LEU A 489 26.68 -25.19 -14.22
C LEU A 489 25.15 -25.41 -14.06
N GLY A 490 24.69 -26.18 -13.09
CA GLY A 490 23.27 -26.51 -12.95
C GLY A 490 22.39 -25.39 -12.38
N SER A 491 21.11 -25.70 -12.23
CA SER A 491 20.07 -24.80 -11.70
C SER A 491 19.89 -24.88 -10.18
N ARG A 492 20.73 -25.63 -9.46
CA ARG A 492 20.62 -25.87 -8.01
C ARG A 492 21.65 -25.08 -7.20
N ALA A 493 21.33 -24.82 -5.94
CA ALA A 493 22.29 -24.28 -4.98
C ALA A 493 23.39 -25.31 -4.68
N LEU A 494 24.61 -24.80 -4.53
CA LEU A 494 25.82 -25.56 -4.19
C LEU A 494 25.89 -25.78 -2.66
N PRO A 495 26.53 -26.85 -2.16
CA PRO A 495 26.62 -27.13 -0.72
C PRO A 495 27.33 -26.05 0.11
N ASP A 496 28.16 -25.21 -0.53
CA ASP A 496 28.86 -24.07 0.06
C ASP A 496 28.00 -22.79 0.12
N GLY A 497 26.72 -22.87 -0.27
CA GLY A 497 25.79 -21.74 -0.29
C GLY A 497 25.90 -20.86 -1.53
N ARG A 498 26.83 -21.15 -2.46
CA ARG A 498 26.86 -20.48 -3.76
C ARG A 498 25.73 -20.98 -4.65
N LEU A 499 25.32 -20.17 -5.62
CA LEU A 499 24.35 -20.58 -6.64
C LEU A 499 25.06 -21.21 -7.83
N GLY A 500 24.47 -22.25 -8.42
CA GLY A 500 24.87 -22.75 -9.73
C GLY A 500 24.70 -21.68 -10.81
N PHE A 501 25.41 -21.81 -11.93
CA PHE A 501 25.44 -20.79 -12.98
C PHE A 501 24.04 -20.47 -13.54
N PHE A 502 23.23 -21.51 -13.79
CA PHE A 502 21.86 -21.38 -14.30
C PHE A 502 20.81 -21.48 -13.19
N HIS A 503 21.17 -21.21 -11.94
CA HIS A 503 20.19 -21.08 -10.87
C HIS A 503 19.21 -19.94 -11.19
N PRO A 504 17.90 -20.09 -10.96
CA PRO A 504 16.90 -19.06 -11.24
C PRO A 504 17.28 -17.68 -10.67
N ASP A 505 17.79 -17.65 -9.45
CA ASP A 505 18.22 -16.41 -8.78
C ASP A 505 19.58 -15.85 -9.24
N ALA A 506 20.36 -16.59 -10.05
CA ALA A 506 21.72 -16.20 -10.44
C ALA A 506 21.81 -15.39 -11.75
N LEU A 507 20.79 -15.49 -12.61
CA LEU A 507 20.69 -14.74 -13.88
C LEU A 507 19.40 -13.91 -13.88
N GLY A 508 19.52 -12.63 -14.18
CA GLY A 508 18.40 -11.69 -14.22
C GLY A 508 17.85 -11.39 -15.61
N PHE A 509 16.84 -10.53 -15.63
CA PHE A 509 16.24 -10.01 -16.86
C PHE A 509 17.27 -9.34 -17.78
N GLY A 510 17.29 -9.74 -19.05
CA GLY A 510 18.17 -9.19 -20.06
C GLY A 510 19.66 -9.42 -19.82
N GLU A 511 20.03 -10.22 -18.81
CA GLU A 511 21.43 -10.51 -18.50
C GLU A 511 22.02 -11.40 -19.58
N PRO A 512 23.06 -10.95 -20.31
CA PRO A 512 23.63 -11.75 -21.39
C PRO A 512 24.47 -12.91 -20.83
N VAL A 513 24.38 -14.07 -21.48
CA VAL A 513 25.23 -15.22 -21.15
C VAL A 513 26.58 -15.05 -21.87
N ARG A 514 27.60 -14.70 -21.11
CA ARG A 514 28.96 -14.48 -21.64
C ARG A 514 29.75 -15.78 -21.65
N LEU A 515 30.35 -16.10 -22.79
CA LEU A 515 31.19 -17.28 -22.97
C LEU A 515 32.35 -17.29 -21.98
N SER A 516 32.98 -16.13 -21.74
CA SER A 516 34.07 -15.99 -20.77
C SER A 516 33.67 -16.36 -19.33
N ARG A 517 32.44 -16.02 -18.90
CA ARG A 517 31.94 -16.36 -17.56
C ARG A 517 31.65 -17.85 -17.45
N LEU A 518 31.08 -18.45 -18.49
CA LEU A 518 30.81 -19.89 -18.57
C LEU A 518 32.12 -20.70 -18.52
N VAL A 519 33.11 -20.31 -19.33
CA VAL A 519 34.45 -20.91 -19.34
C VAL A 519 35.15 -20.73 -18.00
N ALA A 520 35.08 -19.54 -17.38
CA ALA A 520 35.71 -19.30 -16.08
C ALA A 520 35.14 -20.19 -14.98
N VAL A 521 33.81 -20.39 -14.94
CA VAL A 521 33.16 -21.25 -13.94
C VAL A 521 33.53 -22.72 -14.18
N ALA A 522 33.52 -23.18 -15.43
CA ALA A 522 33.90 -24.55 -15.77
C ALA A 522 35.40 -24.83 -15.54
N ALA A 523 36.28 -23.87 -15.87
CA ALA A 523 37.73 -24.00 -15.70
C ALA A 523 38.16 -23.93 -14.22
N ALA A 524 37.33 -23.36 -13.33
CA ALA A 524 37.58 -23.34 -11.89
C ALA A 524 37.34 -24.71 -11.21
N VAL A 525 36.73 -25.67 -11.91
CA VAL A 525 36.50 -27.02 -11.38
C VAL A 525 37.84 -27.76 -11.23
N PRO A 526 38.17 -28.27 -10.03
CA PRO A 526 39.38 -29.06 -9.82
C PRO A 526 39.46 -30.24 -10.79
N GLY A 527 40.60 -30.37 -11.49
CA GLY A 527 40.83 -31.43 -12.47
C GLY A 527 40.49 -31.05 -13.91
N VAL A 528 39.99 -29.85 -14.18
CA VAL A 528 39.83 -29.33 -15.55
C VAL A 528 41.12 -28.63 -16.01
N ARG A 529 41.65 -29.04 -17.18
CA ARG A 529 42.83 -28.43 -17.81
C ARG A 529 42.46 -27.32 -18.80
N SER A 530 41.42 -27.56 -19.60
CA SER A 530 40.92 -26.58 -20.57
C SER A 530 39.44 -26.84 -20.87
N VAL A 531 38.72 -25.78 -21.20
CA VAL A 531 37.31 -25.83 -21.59
C VAL A 531 37.13 -25.06 -22.89
N HIS A 532 36.38 -25.62 -23.82
CA HIS A 532 36.00 -24.97 -25.06
C HIS A 532 34.48 -25.08 -25.24
N VAL A 533 33.82 -23.96 -25.53
CA VAL A 533 32.37 -23.95 -25.75
C VAL A 533 32.14 -24.16 -27.24
N THR A 534 31.50 -25.26 -27.61
CA THR A 534 31.23 -25.65 -29.00
C THR A 534 29.84 -25.22 -29.47
N ARG A 535 28.93 -24.90 -28.53
CA ARG A 535 27.58 -24.42 -28.84
C ARG A 535 27.09 -23.50 -27.72
N LEU A 536 26.52 -22.34 -28.07
CA LEU A 536 25.88 -21.41 -27.13
C LEU A 536 24.74 -20.67 -27.84
N ARG A 537 23.55 -21.28 -27.90
CA ARG A 537 22.41 -20.68 -28.61
C ARG A 537 21.11 -20.83 -27.83
N ARG A 538 20.07 -20.14 -28.30
CA ARG A 538 18.69 -20.37 -27.85
C ARG A 538 18.23 -21.74 -28.36
N LEU A 539 17.61 -22.55 -27.50
CA LEU A 539 17.09 -23.87 -27.87
C LEU A 539 15.94 -23.76 -28.87
N PHE A 540 15.04 -22.79 -28.65
CA PHE A 540 13.90 -22.49 -29.52
C PHE A 540 14.07 -21.10 -30.14
N GLY A 541 14.95 -20.98 -31.13
CA GLY A 541 15.13 -19.74 -31.88
C GLY A 541 16.17 -19.85 -32.99
N GLY A 542 15.71 -19.78 -34.24
CA GLY A 542 16.57 -19.46 -35.39
C GLY A 542 16.94 -17.98 -35.34
N GLY A 543 18.21 -17.66 -35.59
CA GLY A 543 18.80 -16.35 -35.34
C GLY A 543 17.99 -15.16 -35.88
N THR A 544 17.57 -14.29 -34.97
CA THR A 544 17.24 -12.91 -35.28
C THR A 544 18.15 -12.01 -34.45
N GLY A 545 19.41 -11.91 -34.89
CA GLY A 545 20.30 -10.85 -34.47
C GLY A 545 19.86 -9.53 -35.08
N THR A 546 19.51 -8.58 -34.22
CA THR A 546 19.77 -7.12 -34.31
C THR A 546 19.46 -6.36 -35.61
N GLY A 547 18.63 -5.32 -35.46
CA GLY A 547 18.21 -4.40 -36.51
C GLY A 547 19.32 -3.68 -37.28
N HIS A 548 19.01 -3.43 -38.54
CA HIS A 548 19.49 -2.28 -39.28
C HIS A 548 18.27 -1.56 -39.83
N ASP A 549 18.09 -0.32 -39.37
CA ASP A 549 17.12 0.64 -39.85
C ASP A 549 17.62 1.16 -41.20
N SER A 550 16.95 0.81 -42.30
CA SER A 550 17.00 1.58 -43.54
C SER A 550 15.76 1.26 -44.37
N GLY A 551 14.88 2.26 -44.48
CA GLY A 551 13.68 2.17 -45.30
C GLY A 551 13.96 2.07 -46.80
N THR A 552 12.82 1.95 -47.50
CA THR A 552 12.54 2.02 -48.95
C THR A 552 12.21 0.71 -49.68
N ASP A 553 11.01 0.78 -50.27
CA ASP A 553 10.47 0.16 -51.48
C ASP A 553 9.88 -1.28 -51.50
N ASN A 554 8.54 -1.28 -51.61
CA ASN A 554 7.74 -1.78 -52.74
C ASN A 554 8.15 -3.10 -53.43
N GLY A 555 7.17 -4.01 -53.48
CA GLY A 555 6.79 -4.67 -54.73
C GLY A 555 7.03 -6.18 -54.85
N THR A 556 5.91 -6.89 -54.98
CA THR A 556 5.68 -8.07 -55.86
C THR A 556 6.53 -9.36 -55.71
N ASP A 557 5.80 -10.44 -55.38
CA ASP A 557 5.64 -11.67 -56.17
C ASP A 557 6.90 -12.44 -56.64
N ASN A 558 7.13 -13.63 -56.05
CA ASN A 558 7.12 -14.92 -56.75
C ASN A 558 7.69 -16.05 -55.88
N GLY A 559 7.12 -17.24 -56.03
CA GLY A 559 7.70 -18.47 -55.53
C GLY A 559 8.90 -18.93 -56.35
N THR A 560 9.82 -19.65 -55.72
CA THR A 560 10.44 -20.92 -56.18
C THR A 560 11.56 -21.30 -55.21
N ASP A 561 11.70 -22.61 -55.00
CA ASP A 561 12.87 -23.38 -54.56
C ASP A 561 13.80 -22.80 -53.49
N ASN A 562 14.02 -23.60 -52.44
CA ASN A 562 15.38 -23.98 -52.09
C ASN A 562 15.42 -25.33 -51.34
N THR A 563 15.86 -26.32 -52.11
CA THR A 563 16.89 -27.31 -51.75
C THR A 563 17.41 -27.28 -50.32
N SER A 564 17.37 -28.46 -49.71
CA SER A 564 18.24 -28.89 -48.61
C SER A 564 19.69 -28.47 -48.85
N ASP A 565 20.13 -27.43 -48.16
CA ASP A 565 21.55 -27.16 -47.95
C ASP A 565 21.82 -27.23 -46.45
N SER A 566 22.58 -28.26 -46.09
CA SER A 566 23.09 -28.50 -44.74
C SER A 566 24.33 -27.61 -44.55
N GLY A 567 24.11 -26.30 -44.66
CA GLY A 567 25.13 -25.28 -44.48
C GLY A 567 25.27 -24.94 -43.01
N ASP A 568 26.47 -25.18 -42.49
CA ASP A 568 27.02 -24.77 -41.20
C ASP A 568 26.35 -23.49 -40.62
N VAL A 569 25.35 -23.67 -39.75
CA VAL A 569 24.72 -22.57 -39.01
C VAL A 569 25.74 -22.11 -37.98
N ARG A 570 26.61 -21.18 -38.38
CA ARG A 570 27.54 -20.52 -37.46
C ARG A 570 26.76 -19.92 -36.30
N ASP A 571 27.20 -20.23 -35.09
CA ASP A 571 26.59 -19.74 -33.86
C ASP A 571 27.12 -18.31 -33.58
N PRO A 572 26.33 -17.25 -33.84
CA PRO A 572 26.81 -15.87 -33.74
C PRO A 572 27.25 -15.51 -32.32
N ALA A 573 26.72 -16.20 -31.30
CA ALA A 573 27.11 -15.97 -29.91
C ALA A 573 28.53 -16.50 -29.60
N LEU A 574 29.03 -17.50 -30.36
CA LEU A 574 30.42 -17.96 -30.24
C LEU A 574 31.38 -16.94 -30.87
N ASP A 575 31.00 -16.36 -32.02
CA ASP A 575 31.80 -15.33 -32.70
C ASP A 575 31.87 -14.03 -31.88
N GLU A 576 30.75 -13.58 -31.30
CA GLU A 576 30.71 -12.40 -30.42
C GLU A 576 31.19 -12.69 -28.98
N GLY A 577 31.27 -13.96 -28.59
CA GLY A 577 31.57 -14.40 -27.22
C GLY A 577 30.46 -14.09 -26.20
N VAL A 578 29.24 -13.78 -26.66
CA VAL A 578 28.10 -13.41 -25.81
C VAL A 578 26.77 -13.76 -26.47
N LEU A 579 25.89 -14.42 -25.72
CA LEU A 579 24.49 -14.61 -26.09
C LEU A 579 23.62 -13.54 -25.43
N ARG A 580 23.00 -12.67 -26.23
CA ARG A 580 22.17 -11.57 -25.76
C ARG A 580 20.72 -12.02 -25.52
N LEU A 581 20.14 -11.54 -24.43
CA LEU A 581 18.73 -11.72 -24.08
C LEU A 581 17.99 -10.40 -24.21
N GLY A 582 16.70 -10.47 -24.52
CA GLY A 582 15.80 -9.33 -24.51
C GLY A 582 15.56 -8.82 -23.09
N PRO A 583 15.09 -7.57 -22.94
CA PRO A 583 14.95 -6.93 -21.62
C PRO A 583 13.95 -7.64 -20.69
N LEU A 584 13.01 -8.41 -21.23
CA LEU A 584 12.00 -9.17 -20.49
C LEU A 584 12.30 -10.68 -20.42
N GLU A 585 13.49 -11.09 -20.87
CA GLU A 585 13.90 -12.49 -20.98
C GLU A 585 14.89 -12.91 -19.88
N ILE A 586 14.76 -14.13 -19.39
CA ILE A 586 15.67 -14.76 -18.40
C ILE A 586 16.21 -16.06 -18.99
N ALA A 587 17.53 -16.26 -18.97
CA ALA A 587 18.14 -17.49 -19.46
C ALA A 587 17.80 -18.68 -18.56
N GLN A 588 17.48 -19.82 -19.18
CA GLN A 588 17.17 -21.06 -18.48
C GLN A 588 17.96 -22.23 -19.10
N CYS A 589 18.57 -23.04 -18.25
CA CYS A 589 19.22 -24.29 -18.64
C CYS A 589 19.18 -25.25 -17.45
N ASP A 590 18.06 -25.96 -17.29
CA ASP A 590 17.85 -26.87 -16.17
C ASP A 590 18.58 -28.21 -16.37
N ASN A 591 18.84 -28.57 -17.63
CA ASN A 591 19.42 -29.86 -18.02
C ASN A 591 18.68 -31.05 -17.39
N ASP A 592 17.34 -30.96 -17.31
CA ASP A 592 16.46 -31.98 -16.77
C ASP A 592 16.04 -32.95 -17.88
N PRO A 593 16.38 -34.26 -17.79
CA PRO A 593 15.98 -35.24 -18.80
C PRO A 593 14.46 -35.40 -18.94
N ASP A 594 13.71 -35.13 -17.88
CA ASP A 594 12.24 -35.21 -17.89
C ASP A 594 11.60 -33.96 -18.52
N ARG A 595 12.37 -32.86 -18.62
CA ARG A 595 11.95 -31.57 -19.19
C ARG A 595 13.03 -30.98 -20.11
N PRO A 596 13.38 -31.67 -21.22
CA PRO A 596 14.45 -31.24 -22.12
C PRO A 596 14.15 -29.91 -22.83
N GLU A 597 12.91 -29.42 -22.78
CA GLU A 597 12.48 -28.11 -23.23
C GLU A 597 13.00 -26.95 -22.35
N ASN A 598 13.43 -27.21 -21.11
CA ASN A 598 13.95 -26.19 -20.20
C ASN A 598 15.46 -25.91 -20.39
N GLY A 599 16.03 -26.37 -21.51
CA GLY A 599 17.42 -26.16 -21.88
C GLY A 599 18.28 -27.41 -21.67
N ARG A 600 19.33 -27.50 -22.47
CA ARG A 600 20.20 -28.66 -22.61
C ARG A 600 21.66 -28.28 -22.41
N LEU A 601 22.36 -29.11 -21.64
CA LEU A 601 23.80 -28.97 -21.39
C LEU A 601 24.50 -30.27 -21.80
N GLU A 602 25.20 -30.24 -22.93
CA GLU A 602 26.02 -31.34 -23.44
C GLU A 602 27.48 -31.14 -23.04
N LEU A 603 28.10 -32.16 -22.45
CA LEU A 603 29.51 -32.14 -22.03
C LEU A 603 30.26 -33.29 -22.72
N GLU A 604 31.23 -32.94 -23.55
CA GLU A 604 32.13 -33.89 -24.22
C GLU A 604 33.51 -33.87 -23.56
N PHE A 605 34.08 -35.03 -23.26
CA PHE A 605 35.36 -35.14 -22.56
C PHE A 605 36.51 -35.57 -23.48
N GLY A 606 37.63 -34.88 -23.35
CA GLY A 606 38.93 -35.25 -23.92
C GLY A 606 40.01 -35.40 -22.84
N GLY A 607 41.08 -36.13 -23.13
CA GLY A 607 42.16 -36.38 -22.17
C GLY A 607 41.71 -37.26 -20.98
N GLY A 608 42.42 -37.21 -19.85
CA GLY A 608 42.23 -38.16 -18.73
C GLY A 608 42.85 -39.53 -19.00
N GLN A 609 42.80 -40.43 -18.02
CA GLN A 609 43.17 -41.85 -18.18
C GLN A 609 41.95 -42.73 -18.34
#